data_AF-A0A914TPL4-F1
#
_entry.id   AF-A0A914TPL4-F1
#
_cell.length_a   1.000
_cell.length_b   1.000
_cell.length_c   1.000
_cell.angle_alpha   90.00
_cell.angle_beta   90.00
_cell.angle_gamma   90.00
#
_symmetry.space_group_name_H-M   'P 1'
#
loop_
_entity.id
_entity.type
_entity.pdbx_description
1 polymer ?
#
loop_
_entity_poly.entity_id
_entity_poly.type
_entity_poly.pdbx_seq_one_letter_code
_entity_poly.pdbx_strand_id
1 'polypeptide(L)'
;TLIRLTETCPHQIAARSDGIAELMKTHLLSKPKQNAVKIDNDKQDEMKRMICRCLVAMKGMHTHERLPKINELYEMVVKDFATVLTEVKGDGNA
;
A
#
# COMPACT_ATOMS: atom_id res chain seq x y z
N THR A 1 -0.13 7.42 -11.20
CA THR A 1 0.17 6.56 -10.04
C THR A 1 -0.90 5.49 -9.93
N LEU A 2 -0.62 4.38 -9.24
CA LEU A 2 -1.57 3.27 -9.07
C LEU A 2 -2.92 3.73 -8.48
N ILE A 3 -2.88 4.74 -7.60
CA ILE A 3 -4.04 5.47 -7.05
C ILE A 3 -4.95 6.06 -8.14
N ARG A 4 -4.40 6.65 -9.20
CA ARG A 4 -5.23 7.20 -10.27
C ARG A 4 -5.88 6.10 -11.12
N LEU A 5 -5.22 4.94 -11.23
CA LEU A 5 -5.77 3.78 -11.92
C LEU A 5 -6.89 3.10 -11.12
N THR A 6 -6.83 3.14 -9.79
CA THR A 6 -7.92 2.65 -8.93
C THR A 6 -9.20 3.47 -9.11
N GLU A 7 -9.07 4.76 -9.46
CA GLU A 7 -10.21 5.64 -9.75
C GLU A 7 -10.73 5.47 -11.18
N THR A 8 -9.84 5.39 -12.18
CA THR A 8 -10.25 5.37 -13.59
C THR A 8 -10.63 3.98 -14.11
N CYS A 9 -10.04 2.91 -13.56
CA CYS A 9 -10.20 1.55 -14.07
C CYS A 9 -10.36 0.52 -12.95
N PRO A 10 -11.36 0.68 -12.05
CA PRO A 10 -11.46 -0.10 -10.83
C PRO A 10 -11.55 -1.61 -11.07
N HIS A 11 -12.31 -2.06 -12.07
CA HIS A 11 -12.48 -3.48 -12.41
C HIS A 11 -11.18 -4.15 -12.87
N GLN A 12 -10.34 -3.45 -13.64
CA GLN A 12 -9.06 -4.01 -14.11
C GLN A 12 -8.05 -4.13 -12.97
N ILE A 13 -8.11 -3.22 -12.00
CA ILE A 13 -7.28 -3.26 -10.81
C ILE A 13 -7.77 -4.35 -9.85
N ALA A 14 -9.08 -4.51 -9.68
CA ALA A 14 -9.68 -5.59 -8.90
C ALA A 14 -9.27 -6.97 -9.44
N ALA A 15 -9.34 -7.19 -10.75
CA ALA A 15 -8.91 -8.45 -11.37
C ALA A 15 -7.41 -8.78 -11.16
N ARG A 16 -6.58 -7.76 -10.90
CA ARG A 16 -5.14 -7.91 -10.66
C ARG A 16 -4.75 -7.66 -9.21
N SER A 17 -5.72 -7.47 -8.32
CA SER A 17 -5.49 -7.03 -6.94
C SER A 17 -4.62 -8.03 -6.18
N ASP A 18 -4.78 -9.30 -6.50
CA ASP A 18 -4.06 -10.40 -5.86
C ASP A 18 -2.55 -10.33 -6.10
N GLY A 19 -2.13 -10.13 -7.35
CA GLY A 19 -0.72 -9.97 -7.68
C GLY A 19 -0.15 -8.67 -7.14
N ILE A 20 -0.94 -7.60 -7.16
CA ILE A 20 -0.55 -6.31 -6.58
C ILE A 20 -0.35 -6.43 -5.06
N ALA A 21 -1.26 -7.10 -4.36
CA ALA A 21 -1.18 -7.34 -2.92
C ALA A 21 0.10 -8.11 -2.54
N GLU A 22 0.43 -9.17 -3.27
CA GLU A 22 1.66 -9.94 -3.01
C GLU A 22 2.94 -9.13 -3.26
N LEU A 23 2.97 -8.31 -4.32
CA LEU A 23 4.09 -7.41 -4.58
C LEU A 23 4.24 -6.37 -3.46
N MET A 24 3.14 -5.75 -3.04
CA MET A 24 3.15 -4.79 -1.93
C MET A 24 3.63 -5.42 -0.62
N LYS A 25 3.16 -6.63 -0.31
CA LYS A 25 3.59 -7.41 0.86
C LYS A 25 5.10 -7.68 0.82
N THR A 26 5.62 -8.09 -0.33
CA THR A 26 7.05 -8.33 -0.54
C THR A 26 7.88 -7.07 -0.25
N HIS A 27 7.42 -5.90 -0.73
CA HIS A 27 8.10 -4.64 -0.48
C HIS A 27 8.02 -4.18 0.97
N LEU A 28 6.89 -4.41 1.66
CA LEU A 28 6.73 -4.08 3.09
C LEU A 28 7.61 -4.95 4.00
N LEU A 29 7.77 -6.22 3.67
CA LEU A 29 8.62 -7.17 4.41
C LEU A 29 10.11 -7.04 4.06
N SER A 30 10.45 -6.28 3.02
CA SER A 30 11.83 -6.04 2.61
C SER A 30 12.56 -5.24 3.70
N LYS A 31 13.59 -5.87 4.29
CA LYS A 31 14.41 -5.22 5.30
C LYS A 31 15.53 -4.39 4.65
N PRO A 32 15.93 -3.27 5.27
CA PRO A 32 17.12 -2.56 4.83
C PRO A 32 18.35 -3.45 4.94
N LYS A 33 19.26 -3.32 3.97
CA LYS A 33 20.55 -4.01 4.04
C LYS A 33 21.32 -3.50 5.24
N GLN A 34 22.13 -4.37 5.87
CA GLN A 34 22.89 -4.05 7.08
C GLN A 34 23.86 -2.85 6.89
N ASN A 35 24.26 -2.56 5.66
CA ASN A 35 25.10 -1.42 5.27
C ASN A 35 24.32 -0.32 4.51
N ALA A 36 22.99 -0.26 4.67
CA ALA A 36 22.18 0.75 4.01
C ALA A 36 22.57 2.14 4.53
N VAL A 37 23.02 3.00 3.62
CA VAL A 37 23.28 4.40 3.90
C VAL A 37 21.95 5.12 4.15
N LYS A 38 21.96 6.23 4.90
CA LYS A 38 20.75 6.95 5.33
C LYS A 38 19.73 7.17 4.20
N ILE A 39 20.20 7.56 3.01
CA ILE A 39 19.35 7.79 1.83
C ILE A 39 18.60 6.54 1.35
N ASP A 40 19.15 5.34 1.56
CA ASP A 40 18.48 4.09 1.18
C ASP A 40 17.39 3.72 2.17
N ASN A 41 17.59 4.00 3.46
CA ASN A 41 16.55 3.85 4.48
C ASN A 41 15.40 4.82 4.23
N ASP A 42 15.70 6.10 3.95
CA ASP A 42 14.68 7.11 3.65
C ASP A 42 13.84 6.72 2.42
N LYS A 43 14.47 6.15 1.39
CA LYS A 43 13.77 5.61 0.21
C LYS A 43 12.86 4.43 0.55
N GLN A 44 13.29 3.53 1.43
CA GLN A 44 12.45 2.41 1.86
C GLN A 44 11.25 2.90 2.66
N ASP A 45 11.41 3.89 3.52
CA ASP A 45 10.30 4.43 4.30
C ASP A 45 9.30 5.21 3.43
N GLU A 46 9.77 5.95 2.43
CA GLU A 46 8.88 6.56 1.44
C GLU A 46 8.14 5.52 0.59
N MET A 47 8.80 4.42 0.24
CA MET A 47 8.16 3.30 -0.46
C MET A 47 7.04 2.69 0.39
N LYS A 48 7.26 2.48 1.70
CA LYS A 48 6.23 1.99 2.63
C LYS A 48 5.04 2.95 2.70
N ARG A 49 5.30 4.26 2.81
CA ARG A 49 4.24 5.30 2.79
C ARG A 49 3.43 5.24 1.49
N MET A 50 4.08 5.14 0.35
CA MET A 50 3.41 5.04 -0.96
C MET A 50 2.55 3.77 -1.07
N ILE A 51 3.04 2.63 -0.58
CA ILE A 51 2.27 1.38 -0.56
C ILE A 51 1.02 1.53 0.32
N CYS A 52 1.15 2.11 1.52
CA CYS A 52 0.02 2.36 2.40
C CYS A 52 -1.03 3.27 1.74
N ARG A 53 -0.60 4.35 1.05
CA ARG A 53 -1.48 5.24 0.27
C ARG A 53 -2.25 4.48 -0.80
N CYS A 54 -1.56 3.65 -1.58
CA CYS A 54 -2.19 2.83 -2.62
C CYS A 54 -3.17 1.81 -2.02
N LEU A 55 -2.83 1.20 -0.89
CA LEU A 55 -3.68 0.21 -0.23
C LEU A 55 -4.98 0.84 0.31
N VAL A 56 -4.90 2.05 0.86
CA VAL A 56 -6.08 2.83 1.27
C VAL A 56 -6.96 3.17 0.06
N ALA A 57 -6.37 3.64 -1.04
CA ALA A 57 -7.09 3.92 -2.27
C ALA A 57 -7.79 2.67 -2.81
N MET A 58 -7.09 1.52 -2.84
CA MET A 58 -7.65 0.25 -3.28
C MET A 58 -8.80 -0.23 -2.40
N LYS A 59 -8.70 -0.04 -1.07
CA LYS A 59 -9.78 -0.37 -0.13
C LYS A 59 -10.99 0.55 -0.26
N GLY A 60 -10.76 1.81 -0.65
CA GLY A 60 -11.82 2.80 -0.90
C GLY A 60 -12.54 2.60 -2.23
N MET A 61 -12.08 1.69 -3.10
CA MET A 61 -12.75 1.41 -4.36
C MET A 61 -14.10 0.75 -4.12
N HIS A 62 -15.18 1.38 -4.56
CA HIS A 62 -16.51 0.79 -4.59
C HIS A 62 -16.62 -0.19 -5.77
N THR A 63 -16.01 -1.36 -5.65
CA THR A 63 -16.17 -2.46 -6.62
C THR A 63 -17.14 -3.51 -6.08
N HIS A 64 -17.95 -4.12 -6.95
CA HIS A 64 -18.76 -5.29 -6.57
C HIS A 64 -17.89 -6.52 -6.22
N GLU A 65 -16.62 -6.49 -6.58
CA GLU A 65 -15.64 -7.56 -6.36
C GLU A 65 -15.05 -7.47 -4.94
N ARG A 66 -15.03 -8.59 -4.22
CA ARG A 66 -14.36 -8.66 -2.93
C ARG A 66 -12.86 -8.81 -3.16
N LEU A 67 -12.05 -8.00 -2.48
CA LEU A 67 -10.59 -8.01 -2.57
C LEU A 67 -9.98 -8.62 -1.28
N PRO A 68 -10.09 -9.95 -1.05
CA PRO A 68 -9.70 -10.57 0.21
C PRO A 68 -8.22 -10.38 0.54
N LYS A 69 -7.31 -10.49 -0.44
CA LYS A 69 -5.86 -10.29 -0.22
C LYS A 69 -5.50 -8.86 0.13
N ILE A 70 -6.22 -7.88 -0.44
CA ILE A 70 -6.03 -6.47 -0.12
C ILE A 70 -6.50 -6.19 1.32
N ASN A 71 -7.59 -6.82 1.75
CA ASN A 71 -8.07 -6.72 3.14
C ASN A 71 -7.09 -7.36 4.13
N GLU A 72 -6.59 -8.57 3.83
CA GLU A 72 -5.57 -9.24 4.66
C GLU A 72 -4.30 -8.38 4.78
N LEU A 73 -3.83 -7.85 3.65
CA LEU A 73 -2.68 -6.94 3.64
C LEU A 73 -2.95 -5.66 4.42
N TYR A 74 -4.17 -5.11 4.34
CA TYR A 74 -4.56 -3.94 5.11
C TYR A 74 -4.55 -4.21 6.61
N GLU A 75 -5.06 -5.36 7.04
CA GLU A 75 -5.02 -5.76 8.46
C GLU A 75 -3.59 -5.94 8.96
N MET A 76 -2.71 -6.54 8.15
CA MET A 76 -1.28 -6.62 8.45
C MET A 76 -0.67 -5.21 8.61
N VAL A 77 -0.94 -4.31 7.66
CA VAL A 77 -0.42 -2.93 7.69
C VAL A 77 -0.95 -2.15 8.89
N VAL A 78 -2.23 -2.32 9.25
CA VAL A 78 -2.82 -1.70 10.45
C VAL A 78 -2.11 -2.19 11.71
N LYS A 79 -1.72 -3.46 11.77
CA LYS A 79 -1.05 -4.04 12.93
C LYS A 79 0.42 -3.65 13.03
N ASP A 80 1.17 -3.78 11.94
CA ASP A 80 2.63 -3.67 11.94
C ASP A 80 3.13 -2.25 11.57
N PHE A 81 2.30 -1.47 10.87
CA PHE A 81 2.64 -0.14 10.33
C PHE A 81 1.59 0.92 10.69
N ALA A 82 0.93 0.79 11.85
CA ALA A 82 -0.13 1.68 12.32
C ALA A 82 0.26 3.17 12.22
N THR A 83 1.46 3.53 12.65
CA THR A 83 1.99 4.91 12.61
C THR A 83 2.04 5.47 11.19
N VAL A 84 2.57 4.68 10.25
CA VAL A 84 2.66 5.08 8.83
C VAL A 84 1.26 5.24 8.23
N LEU A 85 0.32 4.37 8.61
CA LEU A 85 -1.05 4.46 8.14
C LEU A 85 -1.77 5.71 8.68
N THR A 86 -1.48 6.14 9.91
CA THR A 86 -2.02 7.38 10.47
C THR A 86 -1.44 8.62 9.79
N GLU A 87 -0.15 8.64 9.49
CA GLU A 87 0.50 9.72 8.73
C GLU A 87 -0.12 9.86 7.34
N VAL A 88 -0.24 8.73 6.64
CA VAL A 88 -0.82 8.67 5.29
C VAL A 88 -2.28 9.12 5.24
N LYS A 89 -3.08 8.83 6.27
CA LYS A 89 -4.47 9.32 6.35
C LYS A 89 -4.54 10.82 6.68
N GLY A 90 -3.56 11.36 7.41
CA GLY A 90 -3.48 12.78 7.74
C GLY A 90 -3.17 13.68 6.54
N ASP A 91 -2.37 13.19 5.59
CA ASP A 91 -2.01 13.92 4.37
C ASP A 91 -3.17 14.12 3.38
N GLY A 92 -4.27 13.38 3.54
CA GLY A 92 -5.42 13.41 2.60
C GLY A 92 -6.44 14.52 2.83
N ASN A 93 -6.20 15.45 3.77
CA ASN A 93 -7.14 16.52 4.14
C ASN A 93 -6.59 17.94 3.82
N ALA A 94 -5.71 18.07 2.83
CA ALA A 94 -5.16 19.34 2.34
C ALA A 94 -5.53 19.57 0.87
#